data_AF-A0A7J8RZY9-F1
#
_entry.id   AF-A0A7J8RZY9-F1
#
_cell.length_a   1.000
_cell.length_b   1.000
_cell.length_c   1.000
_cell.angle_alpha   90.00
_cell.angle_beta   90.00
_cell.angle_gamma   90.00
#
_symmetry.space_group_name_H-M   'P 1'
#
loop_
_entity.id
_entity.type
_entity.pdbx_description
1 polymer ?
#
loop_
_entity_poly.entity_id
_entity_poly.type
_entity_poly.pdbx_seq_one_letter_code
_entity_poly.pdbx_strand_id
1 'polypeptide(L)'
;MLINRSHQTRTKRYHSRTFPNVIELKKAGIRLKASKTSCLTDISFNSIFFFGKLWLPPITIDGSTMNLIAHEMCPDFDNDFTVTSYICFLDSLIDEAEDVKDLRDAGILYNGLGSDEEVAKLFNKMNTDLVPSPTIYNGVKRQIHNHCKNMWINYAAQAYHTHFRSPWTFLAFVGAIAALLLSALQTYYTIHQPK
;
A
#
# COMPACT_ATOMS: atom_id res chain seq x y z
N MET A 1 43.84 -19.44 -8.01
CA MET A 1 43.37 -18.26 -8.78
C MET A 1 41.95 -18.53 -9.21
N LEU A 2 40.90 -17.73 -9.00
CA LEU A 2 40.58 -16.60 -8.14
C LEU A 2 39.05 -16.63 -8.07
N ILE A 3 38.50 -16.39 -6.89
CA ILE A 3 37.06 -16.20 -6.65
C ILE A 3 36.58 -15.03 -7.53
N ASN A 4 35.44 -15.16 -8.21
CA ASN A 4 34.68 -13.98 -8.60
C ASN A 4 33.20 -14.15 -8.24
N ARG A 5 32.88 -13.67 -7.04
CA ARG A 5 31.54 -13.24 -6.64
C ARG A 5 31.26 -11.93 -7.37
N SER A 6 30.45 -11.96 -8.42
CA SER A 6 29.84 -10.75 -8.96
C SER A 6 28.39 -10.65 -8.49
N HIS A 7 28.27 -10.02 -7.32
CA HIS A 7 27.23 -9.06 -6.97
C HIS A 7 25.88 -9.21 -7.68
N GLN A 8 24.96 -9.84 -6.95
CA GLN A 8 23.53 -9.68 -7.08
C GLN A 8 23.19 -8.19 -6.88
N THR A 9 23.24 -7.43 -7.95
CA THR A 9 22.76 -6.05 -7.97
C THR A 9 21.25 -6.11 -7.75
N ARG A 10 20.84 -5.86 -6.50
CA ARG A 10 19.47 -5.50 -6.13
C ARG A 10 19.10 -4.30 -6.99
N THR A 11 18.51 -4.56 -8.15
CA THR A 11 17.83 -3.56 -8.95
C THR A 11 16.65 -3.11 -8.09
N LYS A 12 16.79 -1.95 -7.45
CA LYS A 12 15.67 -1.21 -6.86
C LYS A 12 14.74 -0.88 -8.03
N ARG A 13 13.69 -1.69 -8.23
CA ARG A 13 12.76 -1.49 -9.33
C ARG A 13 11.59 -0.63 -8.87
N TYR A 14 11.29 0.34 -9.71
CA TYR A 14 10.19 1.30 -9.61
C TYR A 14 8.87 0.54 -9.42
N HIS A 15 8.45 0.35 -8.17
CA HIS A 15 7.03 0.20 -7.91
C HIS A 15 6.37 1.50 -8.39
N SER A 16 5.44 1.39 -9.34
CA SER A 16 4.38 2.39 -9.43
C SER A 16 3.57 2.32 -8.13
N ARG A 17 4.11 2.88 -7.03
CA ARG A 17 3.40 3.03 -5.76
C ARG A 17 2.35 4.12 -5.95
N THR A 18 1.26 3.76 -6.60
CA THR A 18 0.08 4.64 -6.71
C THR A 18 -1.12 4.04 -5.96
N PHE A 19 -1.07 2.75 -5.59
CA PHE A 19 -2.15 2.08 -4.87
C PHE A 19 -1.73 1.71 -3.44
N PRO A 20 -2.56 1.96 -2.41
CA PRO A 20 -2.19 1.67 -1.02
C PRO A 20 -2.30 0.18 -0.70
N ASN A 21 -1.34 -0.34 0.08
CA ASN A 21 -1.38 -1.71 0.62
C ASN A 21 -2.43 -1.85 1.75
N VAL A 22 -2.69 -3.08 2.21
CA VAL A 22 -3.71 -3.35 3.25
C VAL A 22 -3.49 -2.51 4.50
N ILE A 23 -2.25 -2.42 4.99
CA ILE A 23 -1.92 -1.63 6.18
C ILE A 23 -2.24 -0.15 5.95
N GLU A 24 -1.89 0.41 4.79
CA GLU A 24 -2.19 1.80 4.42
C GLU A 24 -3.69 2.04 4.27
N LEU A 25 -4.44 1.10 3.69
CA LEU A 25 -5.90 1.16 3.63
C LEU A 25 -6.52 1.20 5.03
N LYS A 26 -6.05 0.34 5.95
CA LYS A 26 -6.53 0.33 7.35
C LYS A 26 -6.22 1.64 8.07
N LYS A 27 -5.02 2.21 7.87
CA LYS A 27 -4.65 3.55 8.39
C LYS A 27 -5.54 4.65 7.80
N ALA A 28 -5.92 4.51 6.53
CA ALA A 28 -6.88 5.36 5.87
C ALA A 28 -8.35 4.98 6.18
N GLY A 29 -8.65 4.37 7.32
CA GLY A 29 -10.02 4.11 7.76
C GLY A 29 -10.81 3.10 6.92
N ILE A 30 -10.17 2.39 5.99
CA ILE A 30 -10.80 1.38 5.13
C ILE A 30 -10.74 0.01 5.81
N ARG A 31 -11.89 -0.64 5.95
CA ARG A 31 -12.01 -1.99 6.48
C ARG A 31 -12.19 -3.00 5.34
N LEU A 32 -11.39 -4.05 5.35
CA LEU A 32 -11.50 -5.18 4.44
C LEU A 32 -12.61 -6.13 4.90
N LYS A 33 -13.39 -6.64 3.95
CA LYS A 33 -14.44 -7.63 4.17
C LYS A 33 -14.49 -8.65 3.04
N ALA A 34 -14.75 -9.91 3.38
CA ALA A 34 -15.16 -10.90 2.40
C ALA A 34 -16.48 -10.50 1.71
N SER A 35 -16.53 -10.62 0.39
CA SER A 35 -17.80 -10.59 -0.35
C SER A 35 -18.60 -11.85 -0.06
N LYS A 36 -19.91 -11.78 -0.31
CA LYS A 36 -20.82 -12.93 -0.21
C LYS A 36 -20.70 -13.87 -1.41
N THR A 37 -20.13 -13.39 -2.51
CA THR A 37 -19.99 -14.16 -3.74
C THR A 37 -18.54 -14.62 -3.92
N SER A 38 -18.38 -15.71 -4.69
CA SER A 38 -17.07 -16.18 -5.16
C SER A 38 -16.74 -15.61 -6.54
N CYS A 39 -17.53 -14.67 -7.07
CA CYS A 39 -17.30 -14.05 -8.36
C CYS A 39 -16.16 -13.05 -8.23
N LEU A 40 -15.02 -13.28 -8.90
CA LEU A 40 -13.82 -12.44 -8.76
C LEU A 40 -14.04 -10.97 -9.19
N THR A 41 -15.03 -10.72 -10.04
CA THR A 41 -15.43 -9.38 -10.47
C THR A 41 -16.26 -8.62 -9.44
N ASP A 42 -16.79 -9.28 -8.41
CA ASP A 42 -17.62 -8.69 -7.36
C ASP A 42 -16.79 -8.02 -6.26
N ILE A 43 -15.95 -7.07 -6.70
CA ILE A 43 -15.27 -6.14 -5.80
C ILE A 43 -16.14 -4.89 -5.68
N SER A 44 -16.42 -4.48 -4.44
CA SER A 44 -17.14 -3.24 -4.19
C SER A 44 -16.46 -2.41 -3.11
N PHE A 45 -16.61 -1.10 -3.23
CA PHE A 45 -16.14 -0.14 -2.25
C PHE A 45 -17.26 0.81 -1.89
N ASN A 46 -17.43 1.06 -0.59
CA ASN A 46 -18.36 2.05 -0.08
C ASN A 46 -17.65 2.89 0.98
N SER A 47 -17.87 4.20 0.93
CA SER A 47 -17.27 5.16 1.84
C SER A 47 -18.36 6.00 2.49
N ILE A 48 -18.31 6.09 3.81
CA ILE A 48 -19.12 7.01 4.59
C ILE A 48 -18.17 7.88 5.39
N PHE A 49 -18.10 9.17 5.04
CA PHE A 49 -17.23 10.15 5.70
C PHE A 49 -15.76 9.71 5.71
N PHE A 50 -15.16 9.48 6.89
CA PHE A 50 -13.78 9.02 7.04
C PHE A 50 -13.61 7.49 7.11
N PHE A 51 -14.69 6.72 6.86
CA PHE A 51 -14.62 5.26 6.92
C PHE A 51 -14.97 4.64 5.57
N GLY A 52 -14.11 3.74 5.12
CA GLY A 52 -14.35 2.93 3.93
C GLY A 52 -14.60 1.47 4.28
N LYS A 53 -15.31 0.77 3.41
CA LYS A 53 -15.42 -0.68 3.41
C LYS A 53 -15.10 -1.18 2.01
N LEU A 54 -14.14 -2.08 1.93
CA LEU A 54 -13.73 -2.75 0.70
C LEU A 54 -14.13 -4.22 0.80
N TRP A 55 -15.03 -4.66 -0.08
CA TRP A 55 -15.45 -6.05 -0.16
C TRP A 55 -14.69 -6.75 -1.27
N LEU A 56 -14.12 -7.91 -0.95
CA LEU A 56 -13.30 -8.70 -1.86
C LEU A 56 -13.80 -10.16 -1.89
N PRO A 57 -13.96 -10.74 -3.09
CA PRO A 57 -14.29 -12.16 -3.25
C PRO A 57 -13.27 -13.07 -2.55
N PRO A 58 -13.70 -14.03 -1.72
CA PRO A 58 -12.77 -14.95 -1.08
C PRO A 58 -12.04 -15.82 -2.11
N ILE A 59 -10.73 -16.01 -1.94
CA ILE A 59 -9.89 -16.84 -2.82
C ILE A 59 -8.95 -17.73 -2.01
N THR A 60 -8.72 -18.94 -2.50
CA THR A 60 -7.65 -19.81 -2.00
C THR A 60 -6.42 -19.64 -2.88
N ILE A 61 -5.25 -19.48 -2.26
CA ILE A 61 -3.97 -19.38 -2.98
C ILE A 61 -3.26 -20.72 -2.84
N ASP A 62 -3.29 -21.51 -3.91
CA ASP A 62 -2.66 -22.84 -3.99
C ASP A 62 -2.15 -23.12 -5.43
N GLY A 63 -1.77 -24.38 -5.69
CA GLY A 63 -1.31 -24.82 -7.01
C GLY A 63 -2.39 -24.73 -8.10
N SER A 64 -3.67 -24.85 -7.76
CA SER A 64 -4.77 -24.69 -8.72
C SER A 64 -4.91 -23.25 -9.17
N THR A 65 -4.74 -22.27 -8.26
CA THR A 65 -4.72 -20.85 -8.61
C THR A 65 -3.59 -20.53 -9.58
N MET A 66 -2.40 -21.09 -9.37
CA MET A 66 -1.28 -20.91 -10.29
C MET A 66 -1.54 -21.54 -11.67
N ASN A 67 -2.21 -22.69 -11.69
CA ASN A 67 -2.62 -23.33 -12.94
C ASN A 67 -3.65 -22.49 -13.72
N LEU A 68 -4.59 -21.85 -13.02
CA LEU A 68 -5.58 -20.95 -13.64
C LEU A 68 -4.91 -19.69 -14.24
N ILE A 69 -3.95 -19.09 -13.55
CA ILE A 69 -3.16 -17.97 -14.09
C ILE A 69 -2.39 -18.42 -15.33
N ALA A 70 -1.70 -19.56 -15.27
CA ALA A 70 -0.95 -20.08 -16.41
C ALA A 70 -1.85 -20.39 -17.61
N HIS A 71 -3.08 -20.86 -17.34
CA HIS A 71 -4.09 -21.10 -18.36
C HIS A 71 -4.58 -19.80 -19.04
N GLU A 72 -4.86 -18.74 -18.27
CA GLU A 72 -5.25 -17.43 -18.84
C GLU A 72 -4.11 -16.74 -19.61
N MET A 73 -2.85 -16.98 -19.22
CA MET A 73 -1.69 -16.40 -19.91
C MET A 73 -1.32 -17.13 -21.21
N CYS A 74 -2.04 -18.19 -21.58
CA CYS A 74 -1.81 -18.90 -22.83
C CYS A 74 -2.35 -18.08 -24.03
N PRO A 75 -1.51 -17.75 -25.03
CA PRO A 75 -1.91 -16.89 -26.15
C PRO A 75 -2.98 -17.49 -27.06
N ASP A 76 -3.16 -18.82 -27.03
CA ASP A 76 -4.14 -19.54 -27.85
C ASP A 76 -5.54 -19.61 -27.21
N PHE A 77 -5.73 -19.03 -26.02
CA PHE A 77 -6.97 -19.14 -25.26
C PHE A 77 -7.67 -17.77 -25.14
N ASP A 78 -8.84 -17.63 -25.75
CA ASP A 78 -9.69 -16.44 -25.62
C ASP A 78 -10.27 -16.37 -24.21
N ASN A 79 -9.76 -15.46 -23.39
CA ASN A 79 -10.21 -15.23 -22.03
C ASN A 79 -10.24 -13.74 -21.67
N ASP A 80 -10.99 -13.41 -20.63
CA ASP A 80 -11.18 -12.04 -20.16
C ASP A 80 -10.14 -11.60 -19.12
N PHE A 81 -9.12 -12.43 -18.85
CA PHE A 81 -8.08 -12.24 -17.85
C PHE A 81 -8.61 -11.95 -16.45
N THR A 82 -9.79 -12.48 -16.09
CA THR A 82 -10.44 -12.19 -14.80
C THR A 82 -9.61 -12.66 -13.61
N VAL A 83 -9.06 -13.88 -13.64
CA VAL A 83 -8.25 -14.41 -12.54
C VAL A 83 -6.96 -13.61 -12.41
N THR A 84 -6.25 -13.41 -13.52
CA THR A 84 -5.01 -12.64 -13.59
C THR A 84 -5.21 -11.22 -13.08
N SER A 85 -6.27 -10.56 -13.52
CA SER A 85 -6.59 -9.19 -13.08
C SER A 85 -6.92 -9.13 -11.59
N TYR A 86 -7.60 -10.14 -11.05
CA TYR A 86 -7.92 -10.22 -9.62
C TYR A 86 -6.66 -10.44 -8.79
N ILE A 87 -5.77 -11.32 -9.25
CA ILE A 87 -4.47 -11.56 -8.62
C ILE A 87 -3.61 -10.30 -8.66
N CYS A 88 -3.57 -9.55 -9.75
CA CYS A 88 -2.90 -8.26 -9.79
C CYS A 88 -3.55 -7.19 -8.90
N PHE A 89 -4.86 -7.27 -8.66
CA PHE A 89 -5.52 -6.40 -7.68
C PHE A 89 -5.06 -6.74 -6.25
N LEU A 90 -5.05 -8.03 -5.89
CA LEU A 90 -4.55 -8.48 -4.58
C LEU A 90 -3.05 -8.21 -4.41
N ASP A 91 -2.24 -8.35 -5.46
CA ASP A 91 -0.83 -7.97 -5.46
C ASP A 91 -0.64 -6.50 -5.05
N SER A 92 -1.46 -5.60 -5.60
CA SER A 92 -1.40 -4.18 -5.21
C SER A 92 -1.79 -3.89 -3.76
N LEU A 93 -2.41 -4.87 -3.07
CA LEU A 93 -2.76 -4.80 -1.66
C LEU A 93 -1.68 -5.42 -0.75
N ILE A 94 -0.83 -6.30 -1.27
CA ILE A 94 0.11 -7.11 -0.48
C ILE A 94 1.53 -6.62 -0.73
N ASP A 95 2.16 -6.00 0.27
CA ASP A 95 3.59 -5.67 0.27
C ASP A 95 4.36 -6.70 1.12
N GLU A 96 3.81 -7.05 2.28
CA GLU A 96 4.43 -7.95 3.26
C GLU A 96 3.49 -9.03 3.83
N ALA A 97 4.04 -9.97 4.60
CA ALA A 97 3.28 -11.08 5.19
C ALA A 97 2.17 -10.61 6.14
N GLU A 98 2.32 -9.42 6.74
CA GLU A 98 1.28 -8.82 7.58
C GLU A 98 0.03 -8.44 6.76
N ASP A 99 0.19 -7.97 5.51
CA ASP A 99 -0.94 -7.70 4.62
C ASP A 99 -1.70 -9.01 4.28
N VAL A 100 -0.97 -10.11 4.07
CA VAL A 100 -1.55 -11.44 3.83
C VAL A 100 -2.34 -11.91 5.05
N LYS A 101 -1.77 -11.76 6.24
CA LYS A 101 -2.43 -12.09 7.50
C LYS A 101 -3.74 -11.31 7.65
N ASP A 102 -3.72 -10.00 7.39
CA ASP A 102 -4.92 -9.18 7.45
C ASP A 102 -6.01 -9.61 6.46
N LEU A 103 -5.64 -10.02 5.24
CA LEU A 103 -6.58 -10.57 4.26
C LEU A 103 -7.17 -11.91 4.71
N ARG A 104 -6.37 -12.77 5.35
CA ARG A 104 -6.87 -14.02 5.94
C ARG A 104 -7.82 -13.74 7.09
N ASP A 105 -7.44 -12.86 8.02
CA ASP A 105 -8.26 -12.50 9.18
C ASP A 105 -9.59 -11.87 8.75
N ALA A 106 -9.63 -11.22 7.57
CA ALA A 106 -10.85 -10.70 6.95
C ALA A 106 -11.67 -11.75 6.16
N GLY A 107 -11.18 -13.00 6.05
CA GLY A 107 -11.81 -14.10 5.32
C GLY A 107 -11.73 -13.99 3.80
N ILE A 108 -10.78 -13.19 3.29
CA ILE A 108 -10.62 -12.90 1.86
C ILE A 108 -9.59 -13.82 1.22
N LEU A 109 -8.55 -14.20 1.97
CA LEU A 109 -7.46 -15.04 1.48
C LEU A 109 -7.33 -16.30 2.34
N TYR A 110 -7.41 -17.46 1.69
CA TYR A 110 -7.09 -18.76 2.30
C TYR A 110 -5.74 -19.23 1.81
N ASN A 111 -4.84 -19.51 2.75
CA ASN A 111 -3.46 -19.89 2.46
C ASN A 111 -3.37 -21.41 2.23
N GLY A 112 -3.04 -21.81 0.99
CA GLY A 112 -2.73 -23.20 0.63
C GLY A 112 -1.24 -23.46 0.38
N LEU A 113 -0.36 -22.47 0.57
CA LEU A 113 1.08 -22.56 0.29
C LEU A 113 1.93 -22.89 1.52
N GLY A 114 1.39 -22.76 2.72
CA GLY A 114 2.05 -23.14 3.98
C GLY A 114 2.11 -21.98 4.98
N SER A 115 2.75 -20.87 4.59
CA SER A 115 2.98 -19.68 5.43
C SER A 115 2.61 -18.37 4.74
N ASP A 116 2.40 -17.31 5.52
CA ASP A 116 2.02 -15.99 4.99
C ASP A 116 3.17 -15.36 4.22
N GLU A 117 4.40 -15.66 4.64
CA GLU A 117 5.63 -15.26 3.98
C GLU A 117 5.76 -15.89 2.59
N GLU A 118 5.34 -17.14 2.41
CA GLU A 118 5.35 -17.81 1.10
C GLU A 118 4.34 -17.20 0.14
N VAL A 119 3.14 -16.87 0.63
CA VAL A 119 2.12 -16.15 -0.15
C VAL A 119 2.64 -14.76 -0.53
N ALA A 120 3.16 -13.97 0.42
CA ALA A 120 3.70 -12.65 0.12
C ALA A 120 4.86 -12.69 -0.88
N LYS A 121 5.75 -13.69 -0.79
CA LYS A 121 6.83 -13.90 -1.76
C LYS A 121 6.29 -14.26 -3.14
N LEU A 122 5.22 -15.05 -3.22
CA LEU A 122 4.59 -15.40 -4.49
C LEU A 122 4.05 -14.15 -5.19
N PHE A 123 3.26 -13.31 -4.50
CA PHE A 123 2.73 -12.06 -5.04
C PHE A 123 3.85 -11.13 -5.52
N ASN A 124 4.84 -10.87 -4.67
CA ASN A 124 6.01 -10.07 -5.03
C ASN A 124 6.79 -10.58 -6.26
N LYS A 125 6.74 -11.89 -6.54
CA LYS A 125 7.34 -12.49 -7.74
C LYS A 125 6.42 -12.35 -8.97
N MET A 126 5.10 -12.48 -8.81
CA MET A 126 4.14 -12.38 -9.91
C MET A 126 4.06 -10.98 -10.53
N ASN A 127 4.37 -9.93 -9.76
CA ASN A 127 4.33 -8.53 -10.21
C ASN A 127 5.24 -8.23 -11.43
N THR A 128 6.25 -9.06 -11.73
CA THR A 128 7.12 -8.81 -12.90
C THR A 128 6.56 -9.35 -14.22
N ASP A 129 5.63 -10.31 -14.18
CA ASP A 129 5.35 -11.17 -15.33
C ASP A 129 3.87 -11.11 -15.79
N LEU A 130 2.98 -10.48 -15.01
CA LEU A 130 1.54 -10.42 -15.31
C LEU A 130 1.13 -9.07 -15.94
N VAL A 131 0.30 -9.12 -16.98
CA VAL A 131 -0.32 -7.93 -17.60
C VAL A 131 -1.83 -7.98 -17.33
N PRO A 132 -2.34 -7.28 -16.30
CA PRO A 132 -3.75 -7.31 -15.98
C PRO A 132 -4.60 -6.55 -17.00
N SER A 133 -5.88 -6.89 -17.07
CA SER A 133 -6.85 -6.07 -17.79
C SER A 133 -6.96 -4.68 -17.14
N PRO A 134 -6.77 -3.59 -17.89
CA PRO A 134 -6.72 -2.24 -17.32
C PRO A 134 -8.08 -1.73 -16.84
N THR A 135 -9.19 -2.40 -17.19
CA THR A 135 -10.55 -1.87 -17.01
C THR A 135 -11.33 -2.50 -15.86
N ILE A 136 -11.15 -3.79 -15.58
CA ILE A 136 -12.05 -4.57 -14.68
C ILE A 136 -12.21 -3.90 -13.31
N TYR A 137 -11.10 -3.48 -12.67
CA TYR A 137 -11.13 -2.93 -11.32
C TYR A 137 -10.84 -1.42 -11.24
N ASN A 138 -10.73 -0.73 -12.38
CA ASN A 138 -10.37 0.68 -12.42
C ASN A 138 -11.39 1.56 -11.67
N GLY A 139 -12.68 1.24 -11.79
CA GLY A 139 -13.75 1.94 -11.09
C GLY A 139 -13.57 1.90 -9.57
N VAL A 140 -13.26 0.73 -9.00
CA VAL A 140 -13.02 0.56 -7.56
C VAL A 140 -11.71 1.21 -7.14
N LYS A 141 -10.63 1.00 -7.90
CA LYS A 141 -9.32 1.63 -7.62
C LYS A 141 -9.43 3.15 -7.52
N ARG A 142 -10.18 3.77 -8.44
CA ARG A 142 -10.45 5.22 -8.42
C ARG A 142 -11.25 5.67 -7.19
N GLN A 143 -12.24 4.89 -6.77
CA GLN A 143 -13.02 5.23 -5.56
C GLN A 143 -12.15 5.18 -4.30
N ILE A 144 -11.32 4.14 -4.16
CA ILE A 144 -10.36 4.01 -3.05
C ILE A 144 -9.36 5.17 -3.08
N HIS A 145 -8.77 5.46 -4.25
CA HIS A 145 -7.84 6.57 -4.41
C HIS A 145 -8.46 7.90 -3.99
N ASN A 146 -9.69 8.19 -4.42
CA ASN A 146 -10.40 9.41 -4.06
C ASN A 146 -10.70 9.47 -2.55
N HIS A 147 -11.09 8.35 -1.93
CA HIS A 147 -11.32 8.29 -0.49
C HIS A 147 -10.04 8.60 0.29
N CYS A 148 -8.94 7.90 -0.03
CA CYS A 148 -7.65 8.14 0.59
C CYS A 148 -7.22 9.60 0.38
N LYS A 149 -7.24 10.11 -0.85
CA LYS A 149 -6.86 11.50 -1.13
C LYS A 149 -7.67 12.50 -0.31
N ASN A 150 -8.99 12.37 -0.28
CA ASN A 150 -9.86 13.26 0.48
C ASN A 150 -9.61 13.16 1.98
N MET A 151 -9.37 11.96 2.49
CA MET A 151 -9.02 11.76 3.89
C MET A 151 -7.74 12.48 4.25
N TRP A 152 -6.66 12.28 3.48
CA TRP A 152 -5.37 12.92 3.75
C TRP A 152 -5.46 14.45 3.68
N ILE A 153 -6.21 15.00 2.70
CA ILE A 153 -6.50 16.43 2.62
C ILE A 153 -7.23 16.93 3.88
N ASN A 154 -8.26 16.21 4.33
CA ASN A 154 -9.03 16.59 5.51
C ASN A 154 -8.21 16.50 6.80
N TYR A 155 -7.38 15.46 6.96
CA TYR A 155 -6.46 15.34 8.09
C TYR A 155 -5.42 16.46 8.09
N ALA A 156 -4.84 16.79 6.94
CA ALA A 156 -3.89 17.89 6.81
C ALA A 156 -4.55 19.24 7.15
N ALA A 157 -5.76 19.48 6.65
CA ALA A 157 -6.53 20.68 6.96
C ALA A 157 -6.86 20.78 8.46
N GLN A 158 -7.30 19.69 9.09
CA GLN A 158 -7.57 19.65 10.53
C GLN A 158 -6.30 19.91 11.33
N ALA A 159 -5.19 19.22 11.03
CA ALA A 159 -3.91 19.43 11.70
C ALA A 159 -3.42 20.87 11.57
N TYR A 160 -3.59 21.48 10.39
CA TYR A 160 -3.31 22.89 10.19
C TYR A 160 -4.17 23.77 11.09
N HIS A 161 -5.47 23.52 11.14
CA HIS A 161 -6.41 24.27 11.97
C HIS A 161 -6.29 24.03 13.48
N THR A 162 -5.74 22.91 13.97
CA THR A 162 -5.51 22.69 15.40
C THR A 162 -4.14 23.20 15.85
N HIS A 163 -3.09 22.95 15.07
CA HIS A 163 -1.72 23.32 15.47
C HIS A 163 -1.33 24.74 15.06
N PHE A 164 -1.84 25.24 13.93
CA PHE A 164 -1.48 26.56 13.38
C PHE A 164 -2.65 27.56 13.40
N ARG A 165 -3.69 27.29 14.19
CA ARG A 165 -4.90 28.13 14.31
C ARG A 165 -4.63 29.55 14.74
N SER A 166 -3.68 29.71 15.64
CA SER A 166 -3.38 30.99 16.27
C SER A 166 -2.10 31.53 15.63
N PRO A 167 -2.15 32.71 14.99
CA PRO A 167 -0.94 33.43 14.60
C PRO A 167 0.09 33.46 15.74
N TRP A 168 -0.38 33.54 16.99
CA TRP A 168 0.44 33.52 18.19
C TRP A 168 1.17 32.20 18.44
N THR A 169 0.56 31.03 18.17
CA THR A 169 1.25 29.74 18.34
C THR A 169 2.34 29.56 17.29
N PHE A 170 2.06 29.96 16.05
CA PHE A 170 3.07 29.98 14.99
C PHE A 170 4.21 30.96 15.31
N LEU A 171 3.90 32.18 15.75
CA LEU A 171 4.89 33.17 16.18
C LEU A 171 5.73 32.67 17.39
N ALA A 172 5.10 32.01 18.36
CA ALA A 172 5.79 31.42 19.51
C ALA A 172 6.74 30.29 19.09
N PHE A 173 6.32 29.43 18.16
CA PHE A 173 7.16 28.37 17.60
C PHE A 173 8.37 28.94 16.84
N VAL A 174 8.16 29.94 15.98
CA VAL A 174 9.24 30.65 15.27
C VAL A 174 10.18 31.34 16.28
N GLY A 175 9.62 32.00 17.29
CA GLY A 175 10.39 32.63 18.36
C GLY A 175 11.26 31.64 19.14
N ALA A 176 10.74 30.45 19.47
CA ALA A 176 11.50 29.40 20.14
C ALA A 176 12.68 28.89 19.29
N ILE A 177 12.48 28.70 17.99
CA ILE A 177 13.57 28.33 17.06
C ILE A 177 14.62 29.44 17.01
N ALA A 178 14.20 30.70 16.89
CA ALA A 178 15.13 31.84 16.88
C ALA A 178 15.94 31.92 18.19
N ALA A 179 15.30 31.71 19.34
CA ALA A 179 15.96 31.68 20.63
C ALA A 179 16.98 30.53 20.76
N LEU A 180 16.66 29.34 20.24
CA LEU A 180 17.60 28.21 20.19
C LEU A 180 18.81 28.51 19.31
N LEU A 181 18.60 29.10 18.13
CA LEU A 181 19.69 29.48 17.23
C LEU A 181 20.58 30.56 17.84
N LEU A 182 19.98 31.57 18.49
CA LEU A 182 20.73 32.60 19.21
C LEU A 182 21.52 32.01 20.38
N SER A 183 20.93 31.08 21.13
CA SER A 183 21.62 30.40 22.25
C SER A 183 22.79 29.56 21.75
N ALA A 184 22.63 28.86 20.63
CA ALA A 184 23.71 28.11 19.99
C ALA A 184 24.84 29.03 19.51
N LEU A 185 24.48 30.17 18.89
CA LEU A 185 25.44 31.17 18.45
C LEU A 185 26.20 31.80 19.62
N GLN A 186 25.50 32.15 20.69
CA GLN A 186 26.09 32.69 21.92
C GLN A 186 27.07 31.70 22.54
N THR A 187 26.66 30.44 22.68
CA THR A 187 27.52 29.35 23.19
C THR A 187 28.77 29.18 22.31
N TYR A 188 28.60 29.22 20.99
CA TYR A 188 29.72 29.12 20.05
C TYR A 188 30.74 30.26 20.23
N TYR A 189 30.27 31.51 20.28
CA TYR A 189 31.16 32.66 20.50
C TYR A 189 31.82 32.64 21.88
N THR A 190 31.10 32.23 22.94
CA THR A 190 31.70 32.09 24.28
C THR A 190 32.81 31.05 24.32
N ILE A 191 32.68 29.95 23.58
CA ILE A 191 33.71 28.91 23.51
C ILE A 191 34.90 29.33 22.63
N HIS A 192 34.66 30.08 21.54
CA HIS A 192 35.69 30.48 20.58
C HIS A 192 36.22 31.90 20.78
N GLN A 193 35.95 32.56 21.92
CA GLN A 193 36.57 33.84 22.25
C GLN A 193 38.08 33.65 22.47
N PRO A 194 38.96 34.20 21.60
CA PRO A 194 40.39 34.18 21.84
C PRO A 194 40.71 35.10 23.03
N LYS A 195 41.57 34.62 23.93
CA LYS A 195 42.13 35.41 25.04
C LYS A 195 42.95 36.59 24.53
#